data_AF-R5ZXL0-F1
#
_entry.id   AF-R5ZXL0-F1
#
_cell.length_a   1.000
_cell.length_b   1.000
_cell.length_c   1.000
_cell.angle_alpha   90.00
_cell.angle_beta   90.00
_cell.angle_gamma   90.00
#
_symmetry.space_group_name_H-M   'P 1'
#
loop_
_entity.id
_entity.type
_entity.pdbx_description
1 polymer ?
#
loop_
_entity_poly.entity_id
_entity_poly.type
_entity_poly.pdbx_seq_one_letter_code
_entity_poly.pdbx_strand_id
1 'polypeptide(L)'
;MIKYKISSVKSPKSGLKVYFPSIVQVAHLSFDDVVTAVEKECTLTRADVRGALSALEYVVLKELKQGNTVRLGGVGSFRLTIVSKNGEDDAANVSARNIARVRTHFTPSGAMSAALQGSEINAVVQ
;
A
#
# COMPACT_ATOMS: atom_id res chain seq x y z
N MET A 1 -16.94 10.17 -1.95
CA MET A 1 -16.46 10.79 -3.21
C MET A 1 -14.98 11.08 -3.08
N ILE A 2 -14.18 10.70 -4.08
CA ILE A 2 -12.74 10.99 -4.11
C ILE A 2 -12.55 12.42 -4.62
N LYS A 3 -11.77 13.22 -3.90
CA LYS A 3 -11.49 14.61 -4.23
C LYS A 3 -10.12 14.74 -4.90
N TYR A 4 -10.01 15.55 -5.95
CA TYR A 4 -8.72 15.87 -6.57
C TYR A 4 -8.48 17.38 -6.69
N LYS A 5 -7.20 17.77 -6.68
CA LYS A 5 -6.72 19.12 -6.97
C LYS A 5 -5.78 19.10 -8.17
N ILE A 6 -5.61 20.24 -8.83
CA ILE A 6 -4.62 20.37 -9.91
C ILE A 6 -3.26 20.73 -9.28
N SER A 7 -2.25 19.91 -9.56
CA SER A 7 -0.87 20.15 -9.16
C SER A 7 -0.02 20.44 -10.38
N SER A 8 1.04 21.23 -10.24
CA SER A 8 1.99 21.50 -11.32
C SER A 8 3.37 20.98 -10.99
N VAL A 9 4.00 20.33 -11.96
CA VAL A 9 5.38 19.84 -11.87
C VAL A 9 6.16 20.42 -13.05
N LYS A 10 7.38 20.88 -12.78
CA LYS A 10 8.29 21.29 -13.86
C LYS A 10 8.81 20.05 -14.58
N SER A 11 8.60 19.98 -15.89
CA SER A 11 9.11 18.89 -16.71
C SER A 11 10.65 18.92 -16.75
N PRO A 12 11.34 17.83 -16.40
CA PRO A 12 12.80 17.76 -16.49
C PRO A 12 13.33 17.89 -17.93
N LYS A 13 12.49 17.54 -18.93
CA LYS A 13 12.88 17.54 -20.35
C LYS A 13 12.66 18.87 -21.05
N SER A 14 11.61 19.60 -20.68
CA SER A 14 11.17 20.81 -21.40
C SER A 14 11.18 22.09 -20.57
N GLY A 15 11.41 22.00 -19.24
CA GLY A 15 11.40 23.17 -18.33
C GLY A 15 10.03 23.81 -18.11
N LEU A 16 9.02 23.44 -18.90
CA LEU A 16 7.65 23.95 -18.83
C LEU A 16 6.88 23.31 -17.66
N LYS A 17 5.92 24.06 -17.11
CA LYS A 17 4.99 23.58 -16.08
C LYS A 17 3.96 22.65 -16.73
N VAL A 18 3.91 21.41 -16.26
CA VAL A 18 2.89 20.43 -16.66
C VAL A 18 1.92 20.25 -15.48
N TYR A 19 0.62 20.22 -15.76
CA TYR A 19 -0.43 20.13 -14.76
C TYR A 19 -1.01 18.71 -14.71
N PHE A 20 -1.16 18.17 -13.50
CA PHE A 20 -1.69 16.83 -13.27
C PHE A 20 -2.72 16.84 -12.13
N PRO A 21 -3.79 16.03 -12.23
CA PRO A 21 -4.68 15.80 -11.09
C PRO A 21 -3.94 15.06 -9.98
N SER A 22 -4.12 15.51 -8.74
CA SER A 22 -3.55 14.93 -7.54
C SER A 22 -4.65 14.71 -6.52
N ILE A 23 -4.70 13.52 -5.91
CA ILE A 23 -5.71 13.17 -4.91
C ILE A 23 -5.54 14.06 -3.68
N VAL A 24 -6.64 14.64 -3.20
CA VAL A 24 -6.70 15.34 -1.91
C VAL A 24 -7.02 14.30 -0.85
N GLN A 25 -6.05 13.98 0.00
CA GLN A 25 -6.26 13.12 1.16
C GLN A 25 -7.20 13.82 2.14
N VAL A 26 -8.33 13.17 2.43
CA VAL A 26 -9.42 13.79 3.22
C VAL A 26 -9.19 13.60 4.72
N ALA A 27 -8.80 12.40 5.16
CA ALA A 27 -8.53 12.08 6.55
C ALA A 27 -7.61 10.86 6.66
N HIS A 28 -6.86 10.77 7.76
CA HIS A 28 -6.15 9.58 8.18
C HIS A 28 -7.01 8.82 9.18
N LEU A 29 -7.31 7.55 8.90
CA LEU A 29 -7.94 6.67 9.89
C LEU A 29 -6.85 6.07 10.78
N SER A 30 -7.03 6.19 12.09
CA SER A 30 -6.21 5.51 13.08
C SER A 30 -6.56 4.02 13.16
N PHE A 31 -5.71 3.24 13.82
CA PHE A 31 -6.00 1.83 14.08
C PHE A 31 -7.31 1.64 14.88
N ASP A 32 -7.57 2.51 15.86
CA ASP A 32 -8.78 2.44 16.68
C ASP A 32 -10.05 2.81 15.88
N ASP A 33 -9.92 3.69 14.88
CA ASP A 33 -11.02 4.00 13.95
C ASP A 33 -11.37 2.79 13.09
N VAL A 34 -10.35 2.06 12.61
CA VAL A 34 -10.54 0.82 11.84
C VAL A 34 -11.19 -0.26 12.71
N VAL A 35 -10.73 -0.46 13.94
CA VAL A 35 -11.34 -1.40 14.89
C VAL A 35 -12.81 -1.04 15.11
N THR A 36 -13.12 0.23 15.33
CA THR A 36 -14.50 0.71 15.53
C THR A 36 -15.37 0.52 14.28
N ALA A 37 -14.80 0.71 13.09
CA ALA A 37 -15.52 0.48 11.84
C ALA A 37 -15.83 -1.00 11.64
N VAL A 38 -14.85 -1.89 11.87
CA VAL A 38 -15.04 -3.34 11.75
C VAL A 38 -16.01 -3.87 12.80
N GLU A 39 -15.95 -3.37 14.04
CA GLU A 39 -16.91 -3.69 15.11
C GLU A 39 -18.36 -3.42 14.69
N LYS A 40 -18.62 -2.37 13.89
CA LYS A 40 -19.98 -2.08 13.40
C LYS A 40 -20.45 -3.02 12.29
N GLU A 41 -19.51 -3.58 11.54
CA GLU A 41 -19.77 -4.49 10.42
C GLU A 41 -19.84 -5.97 10.85
N CYS A 42 -19.49 -6.28 12.10
CA CYS A 42 -19.49 -7.64 12.63
C CYS A 42 -20.14 -7.72 14.01
N THR A 43 -20.36 -8.93 14.52
CA THR A 43 -20.95 -9.18 15.85
C THR A 43 -19.89 -9.32 16.95
N LEU A 44 -18.61 -9.08 16.63
CA LEU A 44 -17.51 -9.22 17.57
C LEU A 44 -17.39 -7.97 18.45
N THR A 45 -16.92 -8.15 19.68
CA THR A 45 -16.63 -7.02 20.56
C THR A 45 -15.40 -6.26 20.06
N ARG A 46 -15.29 -4.97 20.41
CA ARG A 46 -14.07 -4.18 20.18
C ARG A 46 -12.78 -4.89 20.59
N ALA A 47 -12.79 -5.58 21.72
CA ALA A 47 -11.63 -6.29 22.25
C ALA A 47 -11.23 -7.46 21.33
N ASP A 48 -12.21 -8.22 20.85
CA ASP A 48 -11.99 -9.35 19.94
C ASP A 48 -11.48 -8.87 18.58
N VAL A 49 -12.07 -7.82 18.02
CA VAL A 49 -11.63 -7.23 16.74
C VAL A 49 -10.19 -6.74 16.84
N ARG A 50 -9.85 -6.03 17.92
CA ARG A 50 -8.48 -5.57 18.18
C ARG A 50 -7.51 -6.76 18.24
N GLY A 51 -7.87 -7.79 19.00
CA GLY A 51 -7.07 -9.01 19.12
C GLY A 51 -6.85 -9.71 17.78
N ALA A 52 -7.90 -9.83 16.97
CA ALA A 52 -7.84 -10.46 15.66
C ALA A 52 -6.94 -9.68 14.68
N LEU A 53 -7.04 -8.34 14.64
CA LEU A 53 -6.19 -7.52 13.78
C LEU A 53 -4.72 -7.55 14.22
N SER A 54 -4.44 -7.52 15.53
CA SER A 54 -3.07 -7.67 16.04
C SER A 54 -2.50 -9.07 15.78
N ALA A 55 -3.32 -10.12 15.91
CA ALA A 55 -2.91 -11.47 15.56
C ALA A 55 -2.62 -11.60 14.05
N LEU A 56 -3.44 -10.98 13.19
CA LEU A 56 -3.22 -10.93 11.76
C LEU A 56 -1.89 -10.25 11.41
N GLU A 57 -1.60 -9.10 12.03
CA GLU A 57 -0.31 -8.40 11.86
C GLU A 57 0.87 -9.33 12.21
N TYR A 58 0.79 -10.01 13.35
CA TYR A 58 1.82 -10.95 13.78
C TYR A 58 2.01 -12.11 12.79
N VAL A 59 0.93 -12.73 12.33
CA VAL A 59 0.97 -13.84 11.36
C VAL A 59 1.58 -13.37 10.04
N VAL A 60 1.14 -12.22 9.51
CA VAL A 60 1.70 -11.67 8.27
C VAL A 60 3.21 -11.42 8.41
N LEU A 61 3.65 -10.81 9.52
CA LEU A 61 5.08 -10.57 9.76
C LEU A 61 5.87 -11.87 9.87
N LYS A 62 5.33 -12.88 10.56
CA LYS A 62 5.97 -14.20 10.73
C LYS A 62 6.17 -14.89 9.38
N GLU A 63 5.13 -14.95 8.56
CA GLU A 63 5.18 -15.60 7.25
C GLU A 63 6.10 -14.84 6.27
N LEU A 64 6.05 -13.51 6.29
CA LEU A 64 6.98 -12.70 5.49
C LEU A 64 8.44 -12.96 5.88
N LYS A 65 8.77 -13.09 7.17
CA LYS A 65 10.14 -13.42 7.62
C LYS A 65 10.62 -14.80 7.13
N GLN A 66 9.70 -15.70 6.82
CA GLN A 66 10.02 -17.01 6.22
C GLN A 66 10.19 -16.96 4.70
N GLY A 67 9.93 -15.80 4.07
CA GLY A 67 9.96 -15.65 2.61
C GLY A 67 8.64 -15.97 1.92
N ASN A 68 7.59 -16.27 2.68
CA ASN A 68 6.27 -16.59 2.13
C ASN A 68 5.56 -15.33 1.63
N THR A 69 4.70 -15.51 0.63
CA THR A 69 3.77 -14.47 0.18
C THR A 69 2.42 -14.69 0.88
N VAL A 70 1.86 -13.65 1.49
CA VAL A 70 0.60 -13.73 2.22
C VAL A 70 -0.50 -13.06 1.42
N ARG A 71 -1.50 -13.83 0.98
CA ARG A 71 -2.67 -13.33 0.24
C ARG A 71 -3.87 -13.20 1.18
N LEU A 72 -4.32 -11.96 1.40
CA LEU A 72 -5.53 -11.65 2.14
C LEU A 72 -6.72 -11.50 1.18
N GLY A 73 -7.30 -12.62 0.76
CA GLY A 73 -8.56 -12.69 0.02
C GLY A 73 -8.77 -11.56 -1.00
N GLY A 74 -9.84 -10.77 -0.79
CA GLY A 74 -10.22 -9.62 -1.61
C GLY A 74 -9.45 -8.33 -1.35
N VAL A 75 -8.56 -8.29 -0.34
CA VAL A 75 -7.75 -7.10 -0.04
C VAL A 75 -6.54 -7.06 -0.97
N GLY A 76 -5.73 -8.12 -0.99
CA GLY A 76 -4.51 -8.14 -1.79
C GLY A 76 -3.48 -9.13 -1.30
N SER A 77 -2.22 -8.92 -1.67
CA SER A 77 -1.11 -9.78 -1.30
C SER A 77 0.10 -8.99 -0.81
N PHE A 78 0.74 -9.49 0.24
CA PHE A 78 2.02 -9.02 0.76
C PHE A 78 3.12 -9.96 0.29
N ARG A 79 4.14 -9.42 -0.37
CA ARG A 79 5.34 -10.17 -0.75
C ARG A 79 6.60 -9.41 -0.36
N LEU A 80 7.70 -10.12 -0.19
CA LEU A 80 9.00 -9.48 -0.02
C LEU A 80 9.57 -9.04 -1.37
N THR A 81 10.36 -7.97 -1.33
CA THR A 81 11.13 -7.48 -2.47
C THR A 81 12.44 -6.92 -1.97
N ILE A 82 13.51 -7.16 -2.72
CA ILE A 82 14.84 -6.66 -2.41
C ILE A 82 15.04 -5.34 -3.13
N VAL A 83 15.58 -4.35 -2.40
CA VAL A 83 16.19 -3.17 -3.00
C VAL A 83 17.69 -3.43 -3.08
N SER A 84 18.24 -3.42 -4.28
CA SER A 84 19.68 -3.58 -4.51
C SER A 84 20.40 -2.24 -4.40
N LYS A 85 21.67 -2.25 -3.98
CA LYS A 85 22.55 -1.08 -3.97
C LYS A 85 23.05 -0.78 -5.37
N ASN A 86 23.81 -1.73 -5.93
CA ASN A 86 24.44 -1.66 -7.24
C ASN A 86 24.24 -3.00 -7.96
N GLY A 87 24.26 -2.96 -9.30
CA GLY A 87 24.39 -4.15 -10.14
C GLY A 87 25.86 -4.53 -10.29
N GLU A 88 26.11 -5.79 -10.61
CA GLU A 88 27.42 -6.31 -11.02
C GLU A 88 27.35 -6.69 -12.49
N ASP A 89 28.47 -6.58 -13.21
CA ASP A 89 28.55 -6.93 -14.64
C ASP A 89 28.59 -8.46 -14.88
N ASP A 90 29.01 -9.23 -13.87
CA ASP A 90 29.03 -10.70 -13.89
C ASP A 90 28.13 -11.26 -12.78
N ALA A 91 27.31 -12.25 -13.13
CA ALA A 91 26.43 -12.97 -12.22
C ALA A 91 27.20 -13.64 -11.07
N ALA A 92 28.45 -14.07 -11.29
CA ALA A 92 29.27 -14.70 -10.27
C ALA A 92 29.63 -13.74 -9.11
N ASN A 93 29.60 -12.43 -9.36
CA ASN A 93 29.95 -11.40 -8.37
C ASN A 93 28.74 -10.94 -7.55
N VAL A 94 27.52 -11.32 -7.94
CA VAL A 94 26.29 -10.96 -7.22
C VAL A 94 26.24 -11.72 -5.90
N SER A 95 26.15 -10.96 -4.80
CA SER A 95 26.12 -11.53 -3.45
C SER A 95 25.15 -10.77 -2.53
N ALA A 96 25.01 -11.24 -1.29
CA ALA A 96 24.21 -10.55 -0.27
C ALA A 96 24.70 -9.11 0.02
N ARG A 97 25.93 -8.75 -0.36
CA ARG A 97 26.47 -7.38 -0.21
C ARG A 97 25.78 -6.38 -1.13
N ASN A 98 25.23 -6.84 -2.25
CA ASN A 98 24.50 -6.03 -3.21
C ASN A 98 23.08 -5.70 -2.71
N ILE A 99 22.60 -6.34 -1.64
CA ILE A 99 21.29 -6.08 -1.03
C ILE A 99 21.39 -4.82 -0.16
N ALA A 100 20.59 -3.80 -0.46
CA ALA A 100 20.47 -2.60 0.36
C ALA A 100 19.55 -2.83 1.56
N ARG A 101 18.35 -3.35 1.28
CA ARG A 101 17.35 -3.71 2.29
C ARG A 101 16.28 -4.61 1.68
N VAL A 102 15.63 -5.38 2.54
CA VAL A 102 14.40 -6.10 2.21
C VAL A 102 13.21 -5.21 2.58
N ARG A 103 12.22 -5.10 1.69
CA ARG A 103 10.97 -4.38 1.96
C ARG A 103 9.77 -5.25 1.64
N THR A 104 8.66 -4.99 2.31
CA THR A 104 7.37 -5.56 1.95
C THR A 104 6.73 -4.75 0.82
N HIS A 105 6.14 -5.44 -0.14
CA HIS A 105 5.36 -4.86 -1.22
C HIS A 105 3.92 -5.36 -1.12
N PHE A 106 2.97 -4.44 -0.97
CA PHE A 106 1.55 -4.74 -1.04
C PHE A 106 1.07 -4.59 -2.49
N THR A 107 0.29 -5.56 -2.97
CA THR A 107 -0.38 -5.50 -4.27
C THR A 107 -1.88 -5.65 -4.03
N PRO A 108 -2.72 -4.67 -4.43
CA PRO A 108 -4.16 -4.77 -4.28
C PRO A 108 -4.69 -5.95 -5.09
N SER A 109 -5.78 -6.55 -4.64
CA SER A 109 -6.46 -7.61 -5.40
C SER A 109 -7.09 -7.03 -6.68
N GLY A 110 -7.31 -7.88 -7.68
CA GLY A 110 -8.02 -7.46 -8.90
C GLY A 110 -9.43 -6.93 -8.60
N ALA A 111 -10.13 -7.50 -7.62
CA ALA A 111 -11.44 -7.02 -7.18
C ALA A 111 -11.37 -5.62 -6.57
N MET A 112 -10.36 -5.36 -5.74
CA MET A 112 -10.12 -4.04 -5.14
C MET A 112 -9.78 -3.00 -6.20
N SER A 113 -8.91 -3.35 -7.17
CA SER A 113 -8.59 -2.46 -8.29
C SER A 113 -9.81 -2.17 -9.17
N ALA A 114 -10.64 -3.17 -9.48
CA ALA A 114 -11.84 -3.01 -10.29
C ALA A 114 -12.88 -2.09 -9.59
N ALA A 115 -13.09 -2.25 -8.29
CA ALA A 115 -14.01 -1.42 -7.52
C ALA A 115 -13.64 0.08 -7.55
N LEU A 116 -12.35 0.40 -7.67
CA LEU A 116 -11.87 1.79 -7.75
C LEU A 116 -11.99 2.41 -9.14
N GLN A 117 -12.05 1.62 -10.22
CA GLN A 117 -12.16 2.15 -11.59
C GLN A 117 -13.49 2.86 -11.84
N GLY A 118 -14.57 2.44 -11.16
CA GLY A 118 -15.91 3.05 -11.27
C GLY A 118 -16.19 4.17 -10.27
N SER A 119 -15.20 4.63 -9.51
CA SER A 119 -15.41 5.62 -8.46
C SER A 119 -15.60 7.04 -9.02
N GLU A 120 -16.57 7.79 -8.49
CA GLU A 120 -16.78 9.20 -8.83
C GLU A 120 -15.66 10.09 -8.25
N ILE A 121 -15.00 10.83 -9.15
CA ILE A 121 -13.86 11.70 -8.85
C ILE A 121 -14.25 13.16 -9.13
N ASN A 122 -14.29 13.98 -8.07
CA ASN A 122 -14.72 15.38 -8.17
C ASN A 122 -13.57 16.36 -7.93
N ALA A 123 -13.56 17.43 -8.71
CA ALA A 123 -12.63 18.53 -8.55
C ALA A 123 -12.91 19.29 -7.24
N VAL A 124 -11.86 19.55 -6.48
CA VAL A 124 -11.90 20.61 -5.45
C VAL A 124 -11.45 21.87 -6.16
N VAL A 125 -12.42 22.72 -6.51
CA VAL A 125 -12.13 24.10 -6.93
C VAL A 125 -11.53 24.79 -5.70
N GLN A 126 -10.26 25.18 -5.80
CA GLN A 126 -9.64 26.10 -4.83
C GLN A 126 -10.17 27.50 -5.05
#